data_AF-Q2TS30-F1
#
_entry.id   AF-Q2TS30-F1
#
_cell.length_a   1.000
_cell.length_b   1.000
_cell.length_c   1.000
_cell.angle_alpha   90.00
_cell.angle_beta   90.00
_cell.angle_gamma   90.00
#
_symmetry.space_group_name_H-M   'P 1'
#
loop_
_entity.id
_entity.type
_entity.pdbx_description
1 polymer ?
#
loop_
_entity_poly.entity_id
_entity_poly.type
_entity_poly.pdbx_seq_one_letter_code
_entity_poly.pdbx_strand_id
1 'polypeptide(L)'
;MKNIMYFSLVMLLLTFLVVSPTLAEWTHINGKLSHLTVTPRFVWGVNNVHDIFRCTRPCTGSNWIKVEGSLKQIDADDHEVWGVNSNDNIYKRPVDGTGSWTQIKGGLKHVSASGYGYIWGVSSKDQIFKCPKPCNGEWELVDGSLKQVDGGRDLVYGVNQNDEIYRRPVDGSGVWENIPGKLKHISGSGSWEVFGVNCNDQIFRCKKPCSGQWVRLPGHLKQCDASGDSLMGVNSNDDIFESVPASKSCWLNPFL
;
A
#
# COMPACT_ATOMS: atom_id res chain seq x y z
N MET A 1 27.16 -60.57 41.50
CA MET A 1 25.84 -60.21 40.96
C MET A 1 25.65 -58.70 41.02
N LYS A 2 25.78 -58.04 39.85
CA LYS A 2 25.02 -56.87 39.37
C LYS A 2 25.90 -56.06 38.41
N ASN A 3 25.58 -56.22 37.13
CA ASN A 3 25.91 -55.33 36.03
C ASN A 3 25.42 -53.90 36.32
N ILE A 4 26.02 -52.92 35.63
CA ILE A 4 25.36 -51.87 34.80
C ILE A 4 26.43 -50.77 34.59
N MET A 5 27.09 -50.70 33.43
CA MET A 5 26.71 -50.11 32.14
C MET A 5 27.22 -48.66 32.01
N TYR A 6 28.15 -48.47 31.07
CA TYR A 6 28.61 -47.18 30.58
C TYR A 6 27.43 -46.37 30.03
N PHE A 7 27.37 -45.06 30.33
CA PHE A 7 26.61 -44.12 29.52
C PHE A 7 27.50 -42.93 29.14
N SER A 8 27.89 -42.95 27.87
CA SER A 8 28.56 -41.86 27.17
C SER A 8 27.61 -40.67 27.08
N LEU A 9 28.03 -39.51 27.60
CA LEU A 9 27.29 -38.26 27.46
C LEU A 9 27.71 -37.58 26.14
N VAL A 10 27.07 -37.98 25.04
CA VAL A 10 27.18 -37.24 23.77
C VAL A 10 26.31 -35.99 23.90
N MET A 11 26.94 -34.83 24.16
CA MET A 11 26.28 -33.54 24.00
C MET A 11 26.07 -33.27 22.51
N LEU A 12 24.85 -33.55 22.03
CA LEU A 12 24.42 -33.15 20.70
C LEU A 12 24.17 -31.63 20.71
N LEU A 13 25.14 -30.86 20.26
CA LEU A 13 24.98 -29.42 20.05
C LEU A 13 24.01 -29.22 18.88
N LEU A 14 22.71 -29.10 19.16
CA LEU A 14 21.74 -28.60 18.19
C LEU A 14 22.08 -27.13 17.94
N THR A 15 22.82 -26.86 16.86
CA THR A 15 22.87 -25.52 16.31
C THR A 15 21.47 -25.21 15.79
N PHE A 16 20.72 -24.42 16.55
CA PHE A 16 19.56 -23.73 15.99
C PHE A 16 20.11 -22.82 14.89
N LEU A 17 19.99 -23.27 13.63
CA LEU A 17 19.97 -22.36 12.50
C LEU A 17 18.80 -21.42 12.76
N VAL A 18 19.12 -20.24 13.29
CA VAL A 18 18.18 -19.12 13.28
C VAL A 18 17.98 -18.81 11.80
N VAL A 19 16.95 -19.42 11.20
CA VAL A 19 16.44 -19.00 9.91
C VAL A 19 15.89 -17.61 10.18
N SER A 20 16.73 -16.61 9.93
CA SER A 20 16.33 -15.21 9.99
C SER A 20 15.13 -15.08 9.06
N PRO A 21 13.94 -14.65 9.54
CA PRO A 21 12.80 -14.49 8.64
C PRO A 21 13.23 -13.46 7.61
N THR A 22 13.27 -13.98 6.38
CA THR A 22 13.90 -13.45 5.18
C THR A 22 13.68 -11.95 5.01
N LEU A 23 14.77 -11.22 4.76
CA LEU A 23 14.77 -9.84 4.29
C LEU A 23 13.81 -9.72 3.09
N ALA A 24 13.03 -8.63 3.04
CA ALA A 24 12.33 -8.27 1.82
C ALA A 24 13.37 -8.12 0.70
N GLU A 25 13.35 -9.03 -0.28
CA GLU A 25 14.18 -8.91 -1.47
C GLU A 25 13.49 -7.96 -2.45
N TRP A 26 14.12 -6.81 -2.68
CA TRP A 26 13.61 -5.81 -3.60
C TRP A 26 14.11 -6.07 -5.01
N THR A 27 13.17 -6.27 -5.93
CA THR A 27 13.43 -6.32 -7.36
C THR A 27 13.26 -4.93 -7.95
N HIS A 28 14.31 -4.40 -8.57
CA HIS A 28 14.22 -3.16 -9.32
C HIS A 28 13.50 -3.38 -10.65
N ILE A 29 12.56 -2.51 -10.98
CA ILE A 29 11.79 -2.56 -12.23
C ILE A 29 12.18 -1.34 -13.08
N ASN A 30 12.56 -1.58 -14.32
CA ASN A 30 12.93 -0.48 -15.23
C ASN A 30 11.74 0.46 -15.46
N GLY A 31 12.03 1.76 -15.42
CA GLY A 31 11.04 2.83 -15.51
C GLY A 31 11.26 3.86 -14.41
N LYS A 32 10.52 4.97 -14.48
CA LYS A 32 10.53 6.02 -13.46
C LYS A 32 9.11 6.45 -13.13
N LEU A 33 8.70 6.31 -11.87
CA LEU A 33 7.38 6.71 -11.39
C LEU A 33 7.53 7.49 -10.08
N SER A 34 6.60 8.41 -9.88
CA SER A 34 6.51 9.28 -8.70
C SER A 34 5.45 8.83 -7.70
N HIS A 35 4.44 8.10 -8.17
CA HIS A 35 3.40 7.46 -7.39
C HIS A 35 2.90 6.24 -8.15
N LEU A 36 2.61 5.14 -7.45
CA LEU A 36 2.02 3.94 -8.03
C LEU A 36 0.97 3.30 -7.13
N THR A 37 0.20 2.41 -7.73
CA THR A 37 -0.72 1.48 -7.05
C THR A 37 -0.56 0.09 -7.68
N VAL A 38 -0.74 -0.94 -6.86
CA VAL A 38 -0.60 -2.34 -7.27
C VAL A 38 -1.86 -3.14 -6.95
N THR A 39 -2.39 -3.80 -7.96
CA THR A 39 -3.45 -4.80 -7.83
C THR A 39 -2.90 -6.20 -8.14
N PRO A 40 -3.67 -7.28 -7.92
CA PRO A 40 -3.23 -8.62 -8.31
C PRO A 40 -2.88 -8.77 -9.80
N ARG A 41 -3.48 -7.94 -10.68
CA ARG A 41 -3.31 -8.05 -12.14
C ARG A 41 -2.53 -6.90 -12.76
N PHE A 42 -2.61 -5.70 -12.19
CA PHE A 42 -2.10 -4.49 -12.82
C PHE A 42 -1.28 -3.66 -11.86
N VAL A 43 -0.34 -2.91 -12.43
CA VAL A 43 0.30 -1.78 -11.76
C VAL A 43 -0.06 -0.54 -12.56
N TRP A 44 -0.54 0.48 -11.85
CA TRP A 44 -0.76 1.80 -12.42
C TRP A 44 0.17 2.78 -11.75
N GLY A 45 0.65 3.75 -12.50
CA GLY A 45 1.57 4.74 -11.96
C GLY A 45 1.58 6.04 -12.74
N VAL A 46 2.09 7.07 -12.10
CA VAL A 46 2.32 8.38 -12.69
C VAL A 46 3.75 8.83 -12.44
N ASN A 47 4.37 9.53 -13.38
CA ASN A 47 5.71 10.09 -13.21
C ASN A 47 5.68 11.58 -12.80
N ASN A 48 6.87 12.17 -12.58
CA ASN A 48 6.99 13.58 -12.14
C ASN A 48 6.49 14.62 -13.15
N VAL A 49 6.30 14.24 -14.43
CA VAL A 49 5.68 15.10 -15.45
C VAL A 49 4.20 14.76 -15.66
N HIS A 50 3.63 13.99 -14.74
CA HIS A 50 2.22 13.59 -14.71
C HIS A 50 1.77 12.67 -15.85
N ASP A 51 2.70 12.05 -16.58
CA ASP A 51 2.36 10.99 -17.53
C ASP A 51 1.87 9.75 -16.77
N ILE A 52 0.88 9.07 -17.35
CA ILE A 52 0.23 7.90 -16.75
C ILE A 52 0.74 6.64 -17.45
N PHE A 53 1.07 5.62 -16.68
CA PHE A 53 1.52 4.32 -17.17
C PHE A 53 0.73 3.19 -16.51
N ARG A 54 0.52 2.13 -17.28
CA ARG A 54 -0.07 0.88 -16.81
C ARG A 54 0.82 -0.28 -17.23
N CYS A 55 0.94 -1.27 -16.36
CA CYS A 55 1.58 -2.54 -16.64
C CYS A 55 0.64 -3.69 -16.27
N THR A 56 0.60 -4.73 -17.10
CA THR A 56 0.02 -6.03 -16.73
C THR A 56 1.10 -6.85 -16.04
N ARG A 57 0.85 -7.30 -14.81
CA ARG A 57 1.86 -8.00 -14.01
C ARG A 57 2.23 -9.36 -14.63
N PRO A 58 3.50 -9.81 -14.53
CA PRO A 58 4.63 -9.13 -13.87
C PRO A 58 5.17 -7.94 -14.67
N CYS A 59 5.66 -6.91 -13.99
CA CYS A 59 6.23 -5.73 -14.64
C CYS A 59 7.73 -5.91 -14.87
N THR A 60 8.13 -6.03 -16.13
CA THR A 60 9.53 -6.23 -16.53
C THR A 60 10.19 -4.94 -17.03
N GLY A 61 9.42 -3.86 -17.09
CA GLY A 61 9.85 -2.56 -17.61
C GLY A 61 9.62 -2.35 -19.11
N SER A 62 9.53 -3.42 -19.90
CA SER A 62 9.22 -3.32 -21.34
C SER A 62 7.72 -3.36 -21.64
N ASN A 63 6.89 -3.77 -20.68
CA ASN A 63 5.45 -3.92 -20.80
C ASN A 63 4.64 -2.76 -20.19
N TRP A 64 5.29 -1.63 -19.90
CA TRP A 64 4.59 -0.40 -19.56
C TRP A 64 3.92 0.19 -20.79
N ILE A 65 2.63 0.49 -20.66
CA ILE A 65 1.82 1.16 -21.67
C ILE A 65 1.56 2.56 -21.16
N LYS A 66 2.00 3.57 -21.93
CA LYS A 66 1.61 4.96 -21.67
C LYS A 66 0.13 5.13 -21.96
N VAL A 67 -0.56 5.75 -21.03
CA VAL A 67 -1.99 6.02 -21.07
C VAL A 67 -2.19 7.53 -21.22
N GLU A 68 -3.08 7.94 -22.13
CA GLU A 68 -3.42 9.36 -22.29
C GLU A 68 -4.05 9.94 -21.03
N GLY A 69 -3.78 11.22 -20.79
CA GLY A 69 -4.21 11.96 -19.60
C GLY A 69 -3.03 12.50 -18.81
N SER A 70 -3.32 13.21 -17.72
CA SER A 70 -2.32 13.77 -16.82
C SER A 70 -2.81 13.68 -15.38
N LEU A 71 -2.07 12.94 -14.54
CA LEU A 71 -2.42 12.71 -13.13
C LEU A 71 -1.17 12.86 -12.24
N LYS A 72 -1.37 13.36 -11.02
CA LYS A 72 -0.30 13.49 -10.01
C LYS A 72 -0.33 12.38 -8.96
N GLN A 73 -1.47 11.71 -8.80
CA GLN A 73 -1.66 10.60 -7.87
C GLN A 73 -2.69 9.62 -8.46
N ILE A 74 -2.52 8.33 -8.16
CA ILE A 74 -3.32 7.24 -8.73
C ILE A 74 -3.47 6.10 -7.71
N ASP A 75 -4.66 5.50 -7.66
CA ASP A 75 -4.98 4.34 -6.82
C ASP A 75 -6.02 3.45 -7.52
N ALA A 76 -6.01 2.14 -7.29
CA ALA A 76 -6.85 1.20 -8.01
C ALA A 76 -7.44 0.10 -7.12
N ASP A 77 -8.61 -0.39 -7.52
CA ASP A 77 -9.11 -1.69 -7.09
C ASP A 77 -9.16 -2.68 -8.26
N ASP A 78 -9.82 -3.81 -8.08
CA ASP A 78 -9.91 -4.87 -9.10
C ASP A 78 -10.75 -4.50 -10.34
N HIS A 79 -11.47 -3.37 -10.32
CA HIS A 79 -12.43 -2.95 -11.34
C HIS A 79 -12.11 -1.57 -11.94
N GLU A 80 -11.80 -0.58 -11.10
CA GLU A 80 -11.57 0.80 -11.50
C GLU A 80 -10.19 1.28 -11.03
N VAL A 81 -9.55 2.11 -11.84
CA VAL A 81 -8.44 2.96 -11.41
C VAL A 81 -8.94 4.40 -11.30
N TRP A 82 -8.56 5.03 -10.20
CA TRP A 82 -8.90 6.40 -9.86
C TRP A 82 -7.62 7.22 -9.75
N GLY A 83 -7.71 8.50 -10.03
CA GLY A 83 -6.60 9.40 -9.79
C GLY A 83 -7.02 10.85 -9.81
N VAL A 84 -6.10 11.71 -9.42
CA VAL A 84 -6.29 13.15 -9.40
C VAL A 84 -5.19 13.86 -10.17
N ASN A 85 -5.53 14.97 -10.82
CA ASN A 85 -4.57 15.77 -11.58
C ASN A 85 -4.00 16.94 -10.76
N SER A 86 -3.15 17.76 -11.39
CA SER A 86 -2.52 18.92 -10.76
C SER A 86 -3.52 19.94 -10.21
N ASN A 87 -4.71 20.04 -10.82
CA ASN A 87 -5.80 20.93 -10.43
C ASN A 87 -6.78 20.31 -9.41
N ASP A 88 -6.41 19.18 -8.78
CA ASP A 88 -7.27 18.42 -7.86
C ASP A 88 -8.55 17.84 -8.53
N ASN A 89 -8.64 17.82 -9.86
CA ASN A 89 -9.77 17.18 -10.56
C ASN A 89 -9.64 15.66 -10.44
N ILE A 90 -10.78 14.99 -10.21
CA ILE A 90 -10.87 13.55 -9.95
C ILE A 90 -11.28 12.83 -11.24
N TYR A 91 -10.60 11.74 -11.56
CA TYR A 91 -10.90 10.91 -12.72
C TYR A 91 -10.93 9.44 -12.35
N LYS A 92 -11.79 8.67 -13.04
CA LYS A 92 -11.81 7.22 -12.97
C LYS A 92 -11.87 6.59 -14.35
N ARG A 93 -11.45 5.33 -14.45
CA ARG A 93 -11.61 4.50 -15.66
C ARG A 93 -11.53 3.00 -15.31
N PRO A 94 -11.90 2.09 -16.23
CA PRO A 94 -11.65 0.66 -16.05
C PRO A 94 -10.17 0.36 -15.76
N VAL A 95 -9.90 -0.47 -14.75
CA VAL A 95 -8.53 -0.82 -14.31
C VAL A 95 -7.74 -1.57 -15.38
N ASP A 96 -8.43 -2.26 -16.28
CA ASP A 96 -7.82 -2.95 -17.42
C ASP A 96 -7.41 -1.98 -18.54
N GLY A 97 -7.55 -0.66 -18.33
CA GLY A 97 -7.15 0.36 -19.29
C GLY A 97 -8.04 0.40 -20.53
N THR A 98 -9.21 -0.26 -20.52
CA THR A 98 -10.23 -0.04 -21.54
C THR A 98 -10.94 1.30 -21.31
N GLY A 99 -11.70 1.78 -22.30
CA GLY A 99 -12.46 3.02 -22.21
C GLY A 99 -11.61 4.29 -22.06
N SER A 100 -12.26 5.36 -21.61
CA SER A 100 -11.69 6.70 -21.43
C SER A 100 -11.77 7.15 -19.97
N TRP A 101 -11.02 8.18 -19.60
CA TRP A 101 -11.16 8.82 -18.30
C TRP A 101 -12.52 9.52 -18.18
N THR A 102 -13.23 9.23 -17.10
CA THR A 102 -14.46 9.92 -16.70
C THR A 102 -14.14 10.85 -15.55
N GLN A 103 -14.40 12.15 -15.73
CA GLN A 103 -14.26 13.11 -14.64
C GLN A 103 -15.39 12.94 -13.62
N ILE A 104 -15.04 12.98 -12.34
CA ILE A 104 -15.97 12.88 -11.22
C ILE A 104 -16.03 14.24 -10.52
N LYS A 105 -17.24 14.71 -10.21
CA LYS A 105 -17.45 15.99 -9.52
C LYS A 105 -16.74 15.99 -8.16
N GLY A 106 -16.19 17.13 -7.76
CA GLY A 106 -15.43 17.30 -6.52
C GLY A 106 -13.99 17.78 -6.75
N GLY A 107 -13.21 17.84 -5.68
CA GLY A 107 -11.80 18.22 -5.72
C GLY A 107 -10.99 17.51 -4.64
N LEU A 108 -10.07 16.64 -5.05
CA LEU A 108 -9.23 15.85 -4.15
C LEU A 108 -7.76 15.99 -4.56
N LYS A 109 -6.86 16.02 -3.57
CA LYS A 109 -5.41 15.92 -3.82
C LYS A 109 -4.89 14.49 -3.73
N HIS A 110 -5.68 13.59 -3.15
CA HIS A 110 -5.38 12.15 -3.06
C HIS A 110 -6.70 11.38 -3.01
N VAL A 111 -6.79 10.30 -3.78
CA VAL A 111 -7.92 9.37 -3.81
C VAL A 111 -7.43 7.94 -3.58
N SER A 112 -8.26 7.14 -2.93
CA SER A 112 -8.04 5.71 -2.72
C SER A 112 -9.28 4.95 -3.17
N ALA A 113 -9.09 4.06 -4.15
CA ALA A 113 -10.08 3.16 -4.68
C ALA A 113 -10.08 1.81 -3.95
N SER A 114 -9.04 1.46 -3.20
CA SER A 114 -8.87 0.16 -2.54
C SER A 114 -9.90 -0.17 -1.43
N GLY A 115 -10.64 0.82 -0.92
CA GLY A 115 -11.64 0.63 0.13
C GLY A 115 -12.77 -0.34 -0.26
N TYR A 116 -13.05 -1.34 0.57
CA TYR A 116 -14.19 -2.23 0.34
C TYR A 116 -15.50 -1.46 0.44
N GLY A 117 -16.26 -1.42 -0.66
CA GLY A 117 -17.55 -0.72 -0.74
C GLY A 117 -17.48 0.81 -0.82
N TYR A 118 -16.30 1.43 -0.68
CA TYR A 118 -16.15 2.89 -0.64
C TYR A 118 -14.91 3.37 -1.38
N ILE A 119 -15.03 4.51 -2.04
CA ILE A 119 -13.89 5.34 -2.46
C ILE A 119 -13.61 6.33 -1.34
N TRP A 120 -12.35 6.48 -0.95
CA TRP A 120 -11.90 7.46 0.03
C TRP A 120 -11.05 8.53 -0.62
N GLY A 121 -10.98 9.72 -0.03
CA GLY A 121 -10.13 10.78 -0.54
C GLY A 121 -9.92 11.90 0.45
N VAL A 122 -8.91 12.73 0.17
CA VAL A 122 -8.65 13.97 0.91
C VAL A 122 -8.50 15.15 -0.04
N SER A 123 -9.03 16.31 0.36
CA SER A 123 -8.91 17.54 -0.42
C SER A 123 -7.61 18.29 -0.15
N SER A 124 -7.33 19.34 -0.92
CA SER A 124 -6.18 20.24 -0.67
C SER A 124 -6.21 20.93 0.69
N LYS A 125 -7.37 20.94 1.36
CA LYS A 125 -7.56 21.46 2.73
C LYS A 125 -7.50 20.36 3.80
N ASP A 126 -7.05 19.16 3.45
CA ASP A 126 -7.01 17.96 4.30
C ASP A 126 -8.36 17.47 4.83
N GLN A 127 -9.46 17.96 4.25
CA GLN A 127 -10.79 17.45 4.56
C GLN A 127 -10.94 16.05 3.98
N ILE A 128 -11.53 15.14 4.74
CA ILE A 128 -11.66 13.74 4.39
C ILE A 128 -13.04 13.49 3.80
N PHE A 129 -13.10 12.75 2.70
CA PHE A 129 -14.34 12.36 2.05
C PHE A 129 -14.38 10.86 1.80
N LYS A 130 -15.59 10.30 1.86
CA LYS A 130 -15.88 8.95 1.38
C LYS A 130 -17.03 8.98 0.38
N CYS A 131 -17.14 7.97 -0.46
CA CYS A 131 -18.20 7.85 -1.45
C CYS A 131 -18.55 6.36 -1.63
N PRO A 132 -19.81 5.95 -1.41
CA PRO A 132 -20.23 4.57 -1.62
C PRO A 132 -19.97 4.12 -3.06
N LYS A 133 -19.51 2.87 -3.25
CA LYS A 133 -19.38 2.25 -4.57
C LYS A 133 -20.75 1.75 -5.06
N PRO A 134 -21.13 1.96 -6.33
CA PRO A 134 -20.39 2.71 -7.36
C PRO A 134 -20.39 4.21 -7.08
N CYS A 135 -19.20 4.81 -7.06
CA CYS A 135 -19.06 6.23 -6.78
C CYS A 135 -19.16 7.06 -8.06
N ASN A 136 -20.08 8.02 -8.07
CA ASN A 136 -20.26 9.02 -9.13
C ASN A 136 -20.13 10.46 -8.59
N GLY A 137 -19.42 10.62 -7.46
CA GLY A 137 -19.10 11.91 -6.85
C GLY A 137 -20.08 12.36 -5.76
N GLU A 138 -20.92 11.47 -5.25
CA GLU A 138 -21.71 11.72 -4.04
C GLU A 138 -20.81 11.59 -2.80
N TRP A 139 -19.95 12.58 -2.63
CA TRP A 139 -18.98 12.63 -1.54
C TRP A 139 -19.65 13.00 -0.21
N GLU A 140 -19.39 12.20 0.82
CA GLU A 140 -19.76 12.45 2.20
C GLU A 140 -18.54 12.95 2.96
N LEU A 141 -18.68 14.09 3.64
CA LEU A 141 -17.63 14.62 4.52
C LEU A 141 -17.48 13.71 5.75
N VAL A 142 -16.25 13.34 6.06
CA VAL A 142 -15.88 12.59 7.26
C VAL A 142 -15.06 13.51 8.16
N ASP A 143 -15.35 13.48 9.46
CA ASP A 143 -14.63 14.26 10.46
C ASP A 143 -13.13 13.90 10.51
N GLY A 144 -12.30 14.87 10.92
CA GLY A 144 -10.84 14.72 10.97
C GLY A 144 -10.12 15.49 9.87
N SER A 145 -8.78 15.34 9.84
CA SER A 145 -7.90 16.01 8.88
C SER A 145 -6.75 15.09 8.50
N LEU A 146 -6.64 14.72 7.23
CA LEU A 146 -5.59 13.83 6.72
C LEU A 146 -4.99 14.40 5.43
N LYS A 147 -3.68 14.19 5.24
CA LYS A 147 -2.99 14.55 3.99
C LYS A 147 -2.95 13.42 2.97
N GLN A 148 -3.12 12.17 3.42
CA GLN A 148 -3.16 10.97 2.60
C GLN A 148 -4.04 9.91 3.29
N VAL A 149 -4.74 9.11 2.48
CA VAL A 149 -5.64 8.05 2.92
C VAL A 149 -5.51 6.85 1.99
N ASP A 150 -5.60 5.63 2.54
CA ASP A 150 -5.72 4.39 1.79
C ASP A 150 -6.71 3.42 2.45
N GLY A 151 -7.65 2.93 1.65
CA GLY A 151 -8.65 1.97 2.04
C GLY A 151 -8.10 0.56 2.17
N GLY A 152 -8.92 -0.33 2.71
CA GLY A 152 -8.65 -1.75 2.75
C GLY A 152 -9.94 -2.52 2.90
N ARG A 153 -9.85 -3.80 3.25
CA ARG A 153 -11.03 -4.66 3.41
C ARG A 153 -11.96 -4.21 4.54
N ASP A 154 -11.41 -3.97 5.73
CA ASP A 154 -12.20 -3.71 6.94
C ASP A 154 -11.94 -2.31 7.52
N LEU A 155 -10.77 -1.75 7.25
CA LEU A 155 -10.30 -0.49 7.82
C LEU A 155 -9.76 0.40 6.71
N VAL A 156 -9.96 1.70 6.89
CA VAL A 156 -9.25 2.77 6.17
C VAL A 156 -8.14 3.30 7.07
N TYR A 157 -6.98 3.57 6.47
CA TYR A 157 -5.82 4.13 7.15
C TYR A 157 -5.47 5.48 6.53
N GLY A 158 -4.85 6.35 7.30
CA GLY A 158 -4.35 7.60 6.76
C GLY A 158 -3.33 8.27 7.67
N VAL A 159 -2.69 9.30 7.12
CA VAL A 159 -1.72 10.12 7.85
C VAL A 159 -2.06 11.59 7.70
N ASN A 160 -1.79 12.38 8.75
CA ASN A 160 -2.04 13.83 8.74
C ASN A 160 -0.78 14.65 8.39
N GLN A 161 -0.88 15.99 8.45
CA GLN A 161 0.26 16.87 8.15
C GLN A 161 1.48 16.64 9.04
N ASN A 162 1.27 16.18 10.29
CA ASN A 162 2.31 15.92 11.28
C ASN A 162 2.91 14.50 11.23
N ASP A 163 2.60 13.75 10.16
CA ASP A 163 2.92 12.33 9.98
C ASP A 163 2.25 11.41 11.01
N GLU A 164 1.24 11.87 11.73
CA GLU A 164 0.51 11.05 12.70
C GLU A 164 -0.42 10.09 11.97
N ILE A 165 -0.49 8.85 12.45
CA ILE A 165 -1.15 7.74 11.77
C ILE A 165 -2.50 7.48 12.41
N TYR A 166 -3.52 7.26 11.59
CA TYR A 166 -4.87 6.96 12.04
C TYR A 166 -5.49 5.80 11.27
N ARG A 167 -6.45 5.12 11.92
CA ARG A 167 -7.34 4.15 11.28
C ARG A 167 -8.79 4.39 11.67
N ARG A 168 -9.71 3.88 10.84
CA ARG A 168 -11.16 3.89 11.08
C ARG A 168 -11.80 2.70 10.37
N PRO A 169 -12.97 2.19 10.80
CA PRO A 169 -13.81 1.34 9.97
C PRO A 169 -13.94 1.87 8.54
N VAL A 170 -13.78 1.00 7.52
CA VAL A 170 -13.77 1.41 6.11
C VAL A 170 -15.12 2.00 5.65
N ASP A 171 -16.21 1.65 6.34
CA ASP A 171 -17.54 2.22 6.12
C ASP A 171 -17.69 3.64 6.70
N GLY A 172 -16.66 4.16 7.37
CA GLY A 172 -16.64 5.46 8.00
C GLY A 172 -17.42 5.53 9.31
N SER A 173 -17.86 4.40 9.87
CA SER A 173 -18.42 4.37 11.23
C SER A 173 -17.34 4.67 12.28
N GLY A 174 -17.76 4.92 13.52
CA GLY A 174 -16.85 5.17 14.65
C GLY A 174 -16.07 6.48 14.56
N VAL A 175 -14.88 6.50 15.16
CA VAL A 175 -13.96 7.64 15.21
C VAL A 175 -12.58 7.23 14.69
N TRP A 176 -11.75 8.21 14.34
CA TRP A 176 -10.35 7.96 14.02
C TRP A 176 -9.57 7.53 15.26
N GLU A 177 -8.94 6.37 15.21
CA GLU A 177 -8.03 5.87 16.24
C GLU A 177 -6.58 6.18 15.85
N ASN A 178 -5.84 6.84 16.74
CA ASN A 178 -4.41 7.07 16.53
C ASN A 178 -3.62 5.75 16.66
N ILE A 179 -2.69 5.52 15.75
CA ILE A 179 -1.74 4.42 15.81
C ILE A 179 -0.36 5.00 16.16
N PRO A 180 0.31 4.54 17.23
CA PRO A 180 1.64 5.01 17.57
C PRO A 180 2.63 4.85 16.41
N GLY A 181 3.41 5.91 16.15
CA GLY A 181 4.38 5.97 15.06
C GLY A 181 4.22 7.23 14.22
N LYS A 182 5.13 7.41 13.25
CA LYS A 182 5.06 8.51 12.27
C LYS A 182 5.34 7.99 10.86
N LEU A 183 4.41 8.25 9.94
CA LEU A 183 4.53 7.90 8.53
C LEU A 183 4.06 9.07 7.66
N LYS A 184 4.72 9.27 6.52
CA LYS A 184 4.31 10.26 5.52
C LYS A 184 3.35 9.70 4.48
N HIS A 185 3.32 8.38 4.33
CA HIS A 185 2.43 7.64 3.43
C HIS A 185 2.16 6.24 4.01
N ILE A 186 0.92 5.78 3.93
CA ILE A 186 0.46 4.48 4.43
C ILE A 186 -0.39 3.77 3.37
N SER A 187 -0.22 2.45 3.27
CA SER A 187 -1.07 1.57 2.46
C SER A 187 -1.76 0.55 3.37
N GLY A 188 -3.09 0.64 3.38
CA GLY A 188 -4.01 -0.24 4.08
C GLY A 188 -4.47 -1.42 3.21
N SER A 189 -4.00 -1.51 1.97
CA SER A 189 -4.50 -2.44 0.95
C SER A 189 -3.98 -3.88 1.06
N GLY A 190 -2.89 -4.12 1.81
CA GLY A 190 -2.35 -5.47 2.02
C GLY A 190 -3.30 -6.42 2.77
N SER A 191 -3.33 -7.72 2.44
CA SER A 191 -4.31 -8.66 3.04
C SER A 191 -4.23 -8.77 4.57
N TRP A 192 -3.01 -8.86 5.10
CA TRP A 192 -2.76 -9.16 6.52
C TRP A 192 -1.91 -8.12 7.23
N GLU A 193 -1.40 -7.17 6.47
CA GLU A 193 -0.47 -6.16 6.94
C GLU A 193 -0.79 -4.80 6.39
N VAL A 194 -0.32 -3.80 7.11
CA VAL A 194 -0.30 -2.39 6.73
C VAL A 194 1.15 -2.05 6.47
N PHE A 195 1.40 -1.33 5.37
CA PHE A 195 2.73 -0.88 5.01
C PHE A 195 2.78 0.64 5.01
N GLY A 196 3.96 1.21 5.18
CA GLY A 196 4.12 2.64 5.00
C GLY A 196 5.56 3.07 5.05
N VAL A 197 5.76 4.34 4.74
CA VAL A 197 7.07 4.98 4.71
C VAL A 197 7.06 6.26 5.55
N ASN A 198 8.18 6.55 6.22
CA ASN A 198 8.33 7.76 7.03
C ASN A 198 9.03 8.91 6.27
N CYS A 199 9.24 10.04 6.95
CA CYS A 199 9.90 11.22 6.38
C CYS A 199 11.33 10.96 5.85
N ASN A 200 12.00 9.91 6.36
CA ASN A 200 13.36 9.49 5.96
C ASN A 200 13.35 8.37 4.91
N ASP A 201 12.22 8.17 4.21
CA ASP A 201 12.00 7.09 3.23
C ASP A 201 12.14 5.67 3.82
N GLN A 202 12.16 5.51 5.14
CA GLN A 202 12.29 4.19 5.75
C GLN A 202 10.95 3.45 5.65
N ILE A 203 11.02 2.15 5.35
CA ILE A 203 9.86 1.30 5.06
C ILE A 203 9.49 0.51 6.32
N PHE A 204 8.20 0.43 6.63
CA PHE A 204 7.67 -0.30 7.78
C PHE A 204 6.49 -1.18 7.38
N ARG A 205 6.33 -2.29 8.09
CA ARG A 205 5.15 -3.16 8.06
C ARG A 205 4.57 -3.35 9.44
N CYS A 206 3.27 -3.65 9.52
CA CYS A 206 2.57 -3.90 10.76
C CYS A 206 1.43 -4.89 10.54
N LYS A 207 1.33 -5.92 11.38
CA LYS A 207 0.26 -6.92 11.29
C LYS A 207 -1.10 -6.26 11.57
N LYS A 208 -2.10 -6.61 10.75
CA LYS A 208 -3.49 -6.17 10.97
C LYS A 208 -4.15 -6.92 12.14
N PRO A 209 -5.01 -6.25 12.94
CA PRO A 209 -5.24 -4.80 12.92
C PRO A 209 -4.03 -4.06 13.52
N CYS A 210 -3.45 -3.09 12.79
CA CYS A 210 -2.20 -2.47 13.21
C CYS A 210 -2.40 -1.57 14.44
N SER A 211 -1.65 -1.84 15.51
CA SER A 211 -1.68 -1.10 16.78
C SER A 211 -0.33 -0.43 17.12
N GLY A 212 0.52 -0.20 16.12
CA GLY A 212 1.81 0.50 16.27
C GLY A 212 3.01 -0.43 16.46
N GLN A 213 2.82 -1.75 16.31
CA GLN A 213 3.90 -2.74 16.34
C GLN A 213 4.63 -2.77 14.98
N TRP A 214 5.30 -1.66 14.64
CA TRP A 214 5.99 -1.50 13.36
C TRP A 214 7.30 -2.28 13.31
N VAL A 215 7.49 -3.02 12.22
CA VAL A 215 8.75 -3.70 11.89
C VAL A 215 9.36 -2.99 10.69
N ARG A 216 10.60 -2.53 10.83
CA ARG A 216 11.34 -1.89 9.74
C ARG A 216 11.76 -2.92 8.69
N LEU A 217 11.55 -2.60 7.42
CA LEU A 217 12.06 -3.36 6.28
C LEU A 217 13.35 -2.71 5.73
N PRO A 218 14.25 -3.49 5.10
CA PRO A 218 15.39 -2.93 4.38
C PRO A 218 14.91 -2.10 3.18
N GLY A 219 15.76 -1.17 2.71
CA GLY A 219 15.45 -0.30 1.57
C GLY A 219 14.88 1.07 1.95
N HIS A 220 14.68 1.91 0.92
CA HIS A 220 14.13 3.25 1.05
C HIS A 220 13.12 3.55 -0.06
N LEU A 221 11.90 3.95 0.32
CA LEU A 221 10.83 4.34 -0.58
C LEU A 221 10.19 5.64 -0.12
N LYS A 222 9.82 6.53 -1.06
CA LYS A 222 9.06 7.74 -0.77
C LYS A 222 7.54 7.53 -0.79
N GLN A 223 7.09 6.48 -1.49
CA GLN A 223 5.70 6.05 -1.59
C GLN A 223 5.66 4.54 -1.81
N CYS A 224 4.66 3.86 -1.24
CA CYS A 224 4.44 2.44 -1.44
C CYS A 224 2.95 2.11 -1.45
N ASP A 225 2.59 1.04 -2.17
CA ASP A 225 1.27 0.44 -2.16
C ASP A 225 1.37 -1.08 -2.11
N ALA A 226 0.38 -1.72 -1.49
CA ALA A 226 0.37 -3.15 -1.22
C ALA A 226 -0.85 -3.82 -1.83
N SER A 227 -0.62 -4.92 -2.53
CA SER A 227 -1.67 -5.85 -2.93
C SER A 227 -1.73 -7.03 -1.95
N GLY A 228 -2.66 -7.96 -2.18
CA GLY A 228 -2.72 -9.18 -1.37
C GLY A 228 -1.50 -10.10 -1.49
N ASP A 229 -0.62 -9.86 -2.46
CA ASP A 229 0.51 -10.73 -2.82
C ASP A 229 1.86 -10.01 -2.98
N SER A 230 1.91 -8.68 -2.90
CA SER A 230 3.16 -7.92 -3.10
C SER A 230 3.12 -6.54 -2.46
N LEU A 231 4.32 -6.00 -2.20
CA LEU A 231 4.54 -4.59 -1.88
C LEU A 231 5.31 -3.96 -3.02
N MET A 232 4.80 -2.86 -3.58
CA MET A 232 5.51 -2.07 -4.59
C MET A 232 5.68 -0.64 -4.10
N GLY A 233 6.66 0.06 -4.65
CA GLY A 233 6.78 1.49 -4.40
C GLY A 233 7.89 2.14 -5.21
N VAL A 234 8.06 3.43 -4.95
CA VAL A 234 9.06 4.25 -5.62
C VAL A 234 9.97 4.93 -4.61
N ASN A 235 11.25 5.08 -4.94
CA ASN A 235 12.22 5.79 -4.09
C ASN A 235 12.27 7.31 -4.40
N SER A 236 13.14 8.04 -3.71
CA SER A 236 13.37 9.48 -3.93
C SER A 236 13.87 9.84 -5.33
N ASN A 237 14.48 8.89 -6.05
CA ASN A 237 14.93 9.03 -7.44
C ASN A 237 13.89 8.56 -8.46
N ASP A 238 12.66 8.24 -8.04
CA ASP A 238 11.58 7.67 -8.87
C ASP A 238 11.87 6.26 -9.41
N ASP A 239 12.90 5.57 -8.92
CA ASP A 239 13.11 4.16 -9.25
C ASP A 239 11.99 3.30 -8.65
N ILE A 240 11.57 2.28 -9.40
CA ILE A 240 10.44 1.40 -9.06
C ILE A 240 10.99 0.12 -8.45
N PHE A 241 10.41 -0.31 -7.33
CA PHE A 241 10.75 -1.57 -6.68
C PHE A 241 9.52 -2.40 -6.35
N GLU A 242 9.66 -3.71 -6.47
CA GLU A 242 8.69 -4.71 -6.02
C GLU A 242 9.35 -5.66 -5.03
N SER A 243 8.66 -5.95 -3.94
CA SER A 243 8.99 -7.02 -3.01
C SER A 243 7.83 -8.00 -3.00
N VAL A 244 8.07 -9.19 -3.57
CA VAL A 244 7.19 -10.35 -3.44
C VAL A 244 7.66 -11.19 -2.25
N PRO A 245 6.75 -11.79 -1.46
CA PRO A 245 7.15 -12.73 -0.43
C PRO A 245 7.96 -13.89 -1.02
N ALA A 246 9.16 -14.15 -0.48
CA ALA A 246 10.05 -15.24 -0.93
C ALA A 246 9.43 -16.65 -0.77
N SER A 247 8.30 -16.78 -0.09
CA SER A 247 7.45 -17.97 -0.13
C SER A 247 6.04 -17.62 0.33
N LYS A 248 5.02 -18.18 -0.32
CA LYS A 248 3.61 -18.13 0.13
C LYS A 248 3.43 -18.61 1.58
N SER A 249 4.42 -19.27 2.18
CA SER A 249 4.40 -19.79 3.55
C SER A 249 4.63 -18.77 4.66
N CYS A 250 5.27 -17.62 4.42
CA CYS A 250 5.48 -16.62 5.49
C CYS A 250 4.22 -15.81 5.85
N TRP A 251 3.15 -15.91 5.04
CA TRP A 251 1.87 -15.23 5.26
C TRP A 251 0.71 -16.18 5.53
N LEU A 252 0.95 -17.49 5.55
CA LEU A 252 -0.07 -18.53 5.66
C LEU A 252 -0.12 -19.27 7.00
N ASN A 253 0.53 -18.79 8.07
CA ASN A 253 0.34 -19.42 9.38
C ASN A 253 0.12 -18.44 10.54
N PRO A 254 -1.14 -18.17 10.91
CA PRO A 254 -1.48 -17.48 12.15
C PRO A 254 -1.53 -18.41 13.39
N PHE A 255 -1.17 -19.70 13.27
CA PHE A 255 -1.24 -20.68 14.37
C PHE A 255 0.03 -21.53 14.52
N LEU A 256 1.19 -20.86 14.64
CA LEU A 256 2.29 -21.31 15.50
C LEU A 256 2.67 -20.15 16.42
#